data_AF-A0A662FRJ5-F1
#
_entry.id   AF-A0A662FRJ5-F1
#
_cell.length_a   1.000
_cell.length_b   1.000
_cell.length_c   1.000
_cell.angle_alpha   90.00
_cell.angle_beta   90.00
_cell.angle_gamma   90.00
#
_symmetry.space_group_name_H-M   'P 1'
#
loop_
_entity.id
_entity.type
_entity.pdbx_description
1 polymer ?
#
loop_
_entity_poly.entity_id
_entity_poly.type
_entity_poly.pdbx_seq_one_letter_code
_entity_poly.pdbx_strand_id
1 'polypeptide(L)'
;MDKVWIARVRIIRNPRDTRIGNPVEIKEMIPLEYTGFVYDIETVNHHFVGGLGSVLLHNTDSMFILLKTRREDWISEAEGILSKLNDMLNKKIGKPGIVKLGIEKIFSRLILLAKKRYAGYTYYIDDEVQEKFIAKGLEIVRSDTSNLTYRIQKTLLEMICKGESNESIIAYLKQEIRNLRNNSWYDIGVPKKIRKAISDYNPNVII
;
A
#
# COMPACT_ATOMS: atom_id res chain seq x y z
N MET A 1 6.49 11.26 -29.49
CA MET A 1 7.90 11.35 -29.05
C MET A 1 8.24 9.99 -28.46
N ASP A 2 8.86 9.16 -29.28
CA ASP A 2 9.01 7.74 -29.03
C ASP A 2 10.08 7.49 -27.97
N LYS A 3 9.79 6.57 -27.04
CA LYS A 3 10.74 6.17 -26.00
C LYS A 3 11.66 5.11 -26.61
N VAL A 4 12.83 5.56 -27.07
CA VAL A 4 13.83 4.77 -27.83
C VAL A 4 14.61 3.77 -26.95
N TRP A 5 14.41 3.80 -25.63
CA TRP A 5 15.17 2.97 -24.68
C TRP A 5 14.22 2.31 -23.69
N ILE A 6 14.11 0.98 -23.77
CA ILE A 6 13.32 0.16 -22.86
C ILE A 6 14.30 -0.58 -21.94
N ALA A 7 14.21 -0.31 -20.64
CA ALA A 7 15.02 -0.96 -19.63
C ALA A 7 14.12 -1.52 -18.54
N ARG A 8 14.40 -2.75 -18.11
CA ARG A 8 13.84 -3.29 -16.86
C ARG A 8 14.71 -2.81 -15.71
N VAL A 9 14.15 -1.98 -14.84
CA VAL A 9 14.87 -1.46 -13.66
C VAL A 9 14.44 -2.26 -12.42
N ARG A 10 15.41 -2.89 -11.74
CA ARG A 10 15.20 -3.53 -10.44
C ARG A 10 15.73 -2.60 -9.34
N ILE A 11 14.83 -1.97 -8.59
CA ILE A 11 15.19 -1.14 -7.43
C ILE A 11 15.01 -1.99 -6.16
N ILE A 12 16.10 -2.32 -5.48
CA ILE A 12 16.05 -2.98 -4.16
C ILE A 12 16.11 -1.90 -3.10
N ARG A 13 14.99 -1.63 -2.43
CA ARG A 13 14.95 -0.78 -1.24
C ARG A 13 15.12 -1.64 0.01
N ASN A 14 16.36 -1.84 0.46
CA ASN A 14 16.62 -2.37 1.79
C ASN A 14 17.27 -1.30 2.66
N PRO A 15 16.50 -0.60 3.53
CA PRO A 15 17.03 0.45 4.40
C PRO A 15 18.01 -0.03 5.47
N ARG A 16 18.17 -1.35 5.65
CA ARG A 16 19.00 -1.97 6.71
C ARG A 16 20.28 -2.62 6.18
N ASP A 17 20.51 -2.65 4.87
CA ASP A 17 21.75 -3.21 4.30
C ASP A 17 22.87 -2.17 4.30
N THR A 18 23.72 -2.20 5.33
CA THR A 18 24.84 -1.27 5.55
C THR A 18 25.99 -1.44 4.55
N ARG A 19 25.94 -2.45 3.65
CA ARG A 19 26.91 -2.64 2.56
C ARG A 19 26.61 -1.79 1.33
N ILE A 20 25.41 -1.20 1.25
CA ILE A 20 24.96 -0.42 0.10
C ILE A 20 25.12 1.06 0.46
N GLY A 21 26.21 1.68 -0.01
CA GLY A 21 26.56 3.07 0.29
C GLY A 21 25.55 4.11 -0.22
N ASN A 22 24.66 3.74 -1.15
CA ASN A 22 23.59 4.60 -1.63
C ASN A 22 22.30 3.79 -1.92
N PRO A 23 21.21 3.96 -1.13
CA PRO A 23 19.98 3.16 -1.24
C PRO A 23 19.14 3.43 -2.50
N VAL A 24 19.61 4.30 -3.40
CA VAL A 24 19.00 4.67 -4.69
C VAL A 24 19.87 4.24 -5.88
N GLU A 25 20.87 3.37 -5.64
CA GLU A 25 21.76 2.91 -6.69
C GLU A 25 21.08 1.90 -7.64
N ILE A 26 21.13 2.18 -8.94
CA ILE A 26 20.70 1.25 -9.99
C ILE A 26 21.76 0.16 -10.08
N LYS A 27 21.46 -1.04 -9.57
CA LYS A 27 22.41 -2.17 -9.59
C LYS A 27 22.55 -2.83 -10.95
N GLU A 28 21.47 -2.85 -11.72
CA GLU A 28 21.42 -3.56 -12.99
C GLU A 28 20.43 -2.89 -13.94
N MET A 29 20.88 -2.66 -15.17
CA MET A 29 20.06 -2.17 -16.27
C MET A 29 20.25 -3.13 -17.43
N ILE A 30 19.20 -3.88 -17.77
CA ILE A 30 19.22 -4.82 -18.89
C ILE A 30 18.57 -4.10 -20.08
N PRO A 31 19.34 -3.73 -21.12
CA PRO A 31 18.78 -3.24 -22.36
C PRO A 31 18.07 -4.39 -23.07
N LEU A 32 16.83 -4.17 -23.48
CA LEU A 32 16.08 -5.12 -24.29
C LEU A 32 16.01 -4.59 -25.72
N GLU A 33 16.52 -5.36 -26.68
CA GLU A 33 16.30 -5.06 -28.09
C GLU A 33 14.84 -5.35 -28.44
N TYR A 34 14.02 -4.29 -28.46
CA TYR A 34 12.62 -4.35 -28.81
C TYR A 34 12.29 -3.22 -29.78
N THR A 35 11.95 -3.59 -31.03
CA THR A 35 11.70 -2.66 -32.13
C THR A 35 10.22 -2.32 -32.32
N GLY A 36 9.36 -2.83 -31.43
CA GLY A 36 7.91 -2.56 -31.44
C GLY A 36 7.52 -1.36 -30.58
N PHE A 37 6.25 -0.95 -30.69
CA PHE A 37 5.68 0.08 -29.83
C PHE A 37 5.39 -0.46 -28.43
N VAL A 38 5.75 0.30 -27.40
CA VAL A 38 5.30 0.07 -26.02
C VAL A 38 4.12 0.98 -25.76
N TYR A 39 2.93 0.41 -25.72
CA TYR A 39 1.70 1.13 -25.44
C TYR A 39 1.41 1.09 -23.94
N ASP A 40 1.25 2.27 -23.34
CA ASP A 40 0.61 2.42 -22.03
C ASP A 40 -0.90 2.53 -22.30
N ILE A 41 -1.64 1.42 -22.12
CA ILE A 41 -3.06 1.36 -22.48
C ILE A 41 -3.91 1.44 -21.21
N GLU A 42 -4.69 2.51 -21.10
CA GLU A 42 -5.74 2.67 -20.10
C GLU A 42 -7.10 2.71 -20.81
N THR A 43 -8.09 1.99 -20.26
CA THR A 43 -9.47 2.06 -20.75
C THR A 43 -10.32 2.94 -19.85
N VAL A 44 -11.37 3.54 -20.42
CA VAL A 44 -12.26 4.50 -19.75
C VAL A 44 -12.98 3.89 -18.53
N ASN A 45 -13.09 2.55 -18.46
CA ASN A 45 -13.74 1.81 -17.38
C ASN A 45 -12.79 0.92 -16.56
N HIS A 46 -11.47 1.07 -16.73
CA HIS A 46 -10.43 0.26 -16.09
C HIS A 46 -10.49 -1.26 -16.36
N HIS A 47 -11.23 -1.70 -17.39
CA HIS A 47 -11.22 -3.09 -17.86
C HIS A 47 -10.28 -3.23 -19.05
N PHE A 48 -9.34 -4.16 -19.00
CA PHE A 48 -8.50 -4.49 -20.16
C PHE A 48 -8.68 -5.96 -20.52
N VAL A 49 -8.73 -6.25 -21.82
CA VAL A 49 -8.78 -7.62 -22.35
C VAL A 49 -7.38 -7.97 -22.83
N GLY A 50 -6.67 -8.82 -22.06
CA GLY A 50 -5.34 -9.30 -22.42
C GLY A 50 -5.39 -10.73 -22.98
N GLY A 51 -5.01 -10.90 -24.26
CA GLY A 51 -4.73 -12.21 -24.88
C GLY A 51 -5.89 -12.90 -25.60
N LEU A 52 -5.55 -13.88 -26.45
CA LEU A 52 -6.49 -14.80 -27.10
C LEU A 52 -7.21 -15.64 -26.03
N GLY A 53 -8.47 -15.30 -25.73
CA GLY A 53 -9.29 -16.09 -24.81
C GLY A 53 -10.25 -15.34 -23.87
N SER A 54 -10.61 -14.08 -24.14
CA SER A 54 -11.74 -13.41 -23.46
C SER A 54 -11.62 -13.35 -21.92
N VAL A 55 -10.45 -13.04 -21.38
CA VAL A 55 -10.28 -12.86 -19.94
C VAL A 55 -10.46 -11.38 -19.58
N LEU A 56 -11.49 -11.10 -18.78
CA LEU A 56 -11.75 -9.80 -18.16
C LEU A 56 -10.90 -9.67 -16.90
N LEU A 57 -9.88 -8.81 -16.92
CA LEU A 57 -9.05 -8.55 -15.75
C LEU A 57 -9.54 -7.28 -15.03
N HIS A 58 -9.89 -7.42 -13.76
CA HIS A 58 -10.14 -6.32 -12.84
C HIS A 58 -8.88 -6.03 -12.03
N ASN A 59 -8.52 -4.75 -11.93
CA ASN A 59 -7.45 -4.30 -11.05
C ASN A 59 -7.94 -4.16 -9.59
N THR A 60 -8.26 -5.29 -8.97
CA THR A 60 -8.31 -5.50 -7.51
C THR A 60 -7.91 -6.96 -7.25
N ASP A 61 -6.61 -7.19 -7.13
CA ASP A 61 -5.95 -8.50 -7.01
C ASP A 61 -5.93 -9.07 -5.59
N SER A 62 -6.56 -8.40 -4.62
CA SER A 62 -6.47 -8.71 -3.20
C SER A 62 -7.83 -8.92 -2.54
N MET A 63 -7.92 -9.95 -1.70
CA MET A 63 -9.09 -10.29 -0.91
C MET A 63 -8.72 -10.32 0.58
N PHE A 64 -9.57 -9.76 1.43
CA PHE A 64 -9.44 -9.88 2.88
C PHE A 64 -10.36 -10.99 3.35
N ILE A 65 -9.79 -12.03 3.97
CA ILE A 65 -10.51 -13.18 4.50
C ILE A 65 -10.33 -13.20 6.02
N LEU A 66 -11.44 -13.31 6.74
CA LEU A 66 -11.42 -13.43 8.19
C LEU A 66 -11.07 -14.86 8.59
N LEU A 67 -9.95 -15.02 9.29
CA LEU A 67 -9.53 -16.28 9.92
C LEU A 67 -10.29 -16.47 11.23
N LYS A 68 -10.73 -17.69 11.52
CA LYS A 68 -11.59 -18.00 12.68
C LYS A 68 -10.89 -18.83 13.74
N THR A 69 -9.72 -19.36 13.44
CA THR A 69 -8.93 -20.17 14.38
C THR A 69 -8.12 -19.31 15.36
N ARG A 70 -7.45 -19.98 16.29
CA ARG A 70 -6.53 -19.33 17.22
C ARG A 70 -5.26 -18.89 16.48
N ARG A 71 -4.53 -17.95 17.09
CA ARG A 71 -3.39 -17.28 16.44
C ARG A 71 -2.32 -18.23 15.93
N GLU A 72 -2.11 -19.34 16.65
CA GLU A 72 -1.12 -20.36 16.33
C GLU A 72 -1.46 -21.10 15.02
N ASP A 73 -2.75 -21.17 14.66
CA ASP A 73 -3.28 -21.89 13.51
C ASP A 73 -3.55 -20.98 12.30
N TRP A 74 -3.30 -19.67 12.38
CA TRP A 74 -3.67 -18.74 11.32
C TRP A 74 -2.99 -19.01 9.98
N ILE A 75 -1.71 -19.39 9.99
CA ILE A 75 -0.98 -19.69 8.75
C ILE A 75 -1.55 -20.96 8.11
N SER A 76 -1.75 -22.03 8.90
CA SER A 76 -2.29 -23.29 8.41
C SER A 76 -3.74 -23.16 7.94
N GLU A 77 -4.57 -22.37 8.63
CA GLU A 77 -5.93 -22.01 8.18
C GLU A 77 -5.89 -21.27 6.85
N ALA A 78 -5.01 -20.25 6.72
CA ALA A 78 -4.86 -19.47 5.50
C ALA A 78 -4.39 -20.35 4.32
N GLU A 79 -3.42 -21.23 4.53
CA GLU A 79 -2.94 -22.19 3.53
C GLU A 79 -4.05 -23.17 3.11
N GLY A 80 -4.83 -23.67 4.06
CA GLY A 80 -5.97 -24.54 3.79
C GLY A 80 -7.07 -23.85 2.98
N ILE A 81 -7.37 -22.58 3.28
CA ILE A 81 -8.29 -21.75 2.50
C ILE A 81 -7.72 -21.51 1.09
N LEU A 82 -6.43 -21.18 1.00
CA LEU A 82 -5.75 -20.89 -0.26
C LEU A 82 -5.76 -22.10 -1.20
N SER A 83 -5.50 -23.30 -0.68
CA SER A 83 -5.56 -24.56 -1.44
C SER A 83 -6.96 -24.76 -2.04
N LYS A 84 -8.02 -24.63 -1.23
CA LYS A 84 -9.41 -24.75 -1.70
C LYS A 84 -9.75 -23.71 -2.77
N LEU A 85 -9.34 -22.46 -2.57
CA LEU A 85 -9.58 -21.38 -3.53
C LEU A 85 -8.85 -21.62 -4.85
N ASN A 86 -7.59 -22.06 -4.81
CA ASN A 86 -6.82 -22.39 -6.00
C ASN A 86 -7.41 -23.59 -6.76
N ASP A 87 -7.89 -24.62 -6.05
CA ASP A 87 -8.57 -25.76 -6.68
C ASP A 87 -9.86 -25.33 -7.39
N MET A 88 -10.67 -24.49 -6.74
CA MET A 88 -11.87 -23.91 -7.35
C MET A 88 -11.53 -23.06 -8.58
N LEU A 89 -10.47 -22.26 -8.50
CA LEU A 89 -10.01 -21.41 -9.59
C LEU A 89 -9.54 -22.24 -10.79
N ASN A 90 -8.73 -23.27 -10.56
CA ASN A 90 -8.25 -24.19 -11.58
C ASN A 90 -9.42 -24.89 -12.29
N LYS A 91 -10.41 -25.39 -11.54
CA LYS A 91 -11.63 -26.00 -12.11
C LYS A 91 -12.42 -25.02 -12.96
N LYS A 92 -12.56 -23.76 -12.50
CA LYS A 92 -13.33 -22.73 -13.21
C LYS A 92 -12.64 -22.26 -14.49
N ILE A 93 -11.31 -22.15 -14.49
CA ILE A 93 -10.53 -21.73 -15.66
C ILE A 93 -10.36 -22.87 -16.67
N GLY A 94 -10.43 -24.13 -16.23
CA GLY A 94 -10.26 -25.31 -17.08
C GLY A 94 -8.81 -25.54 -17.55
N LYS A 95 -7.87 -24.70 -17.11
CA LYS A 95 -6.43 -24.81 -17.34
C LYS A 95 -5.68 -24.63 -16.02
N PRO A 96 -5.28 -25.73 -15.36
CA PRO A 96 -4.58 -25.67 -14.08
C PRO A 96 -3.29 -24.86 -14.16
N GLY A 97 -3.00 -24.05 -13.14
CA GLY A 97 -1.72 -23.38 -12.97
C GLY A 97 -1.52 -22.08 -13.76
N ILE A 98 -2.50 -21.63 -14.55
CA ILE A 98 -2.43 -20.31 -15.23
C ILE A 98 -2.56 -19.16 -14.25
N VAL A 99 -3.45 -19.29 -13.26
CA VAL A 99 -3.66 -18.28 -12.22
C VAL A 99 -3.57 -18.97 -10.87
N LYS A 100 -2.80 -18.38 -9.95
CA LYS A 100 -2.62 -18.87 -8.59
C LYS A 100 -2.73 -17.71 -7.62
N LEU A 101 -3.50 -17.89 -6.56
CA LEU A 101 -3.56 -17.01 -5.41
C LEU A 101 -2.41 -17.33 -4.45
N GLY A 102 -1.86 -16.31 -3.82
CA GLY A 102 -0.86 -16.41 -2.75
C GLY A 102 -1.31 -15.66 -1.50
N ILE A 103 -0.79 -16.05 -0.34
CA ILE A 103 -0.95 -15.28 0.90
C ILE A 103 0.07 -14.15 0.85
N GLU A 104 -0.40 -12.90 0.75
CA GLU A 104 0.49 -11.75 0.78
C GLU A 104 0.79 -11.32 2.23
N LYS A 105 -0.25 -11.25 3.07
CA LYS A 105 -0.18 -10.76 4.46
C LYS A 105 -1.27 -11.41 5.30
N ILE A 106 -0.96 -11.69 6.57
CA ILE A 106 -1.96 -11.97 7.59
C ILE A 106 -1.88 -10.84 8.60
N PHE A 107 -3.00 -10.21 8.93
CA PHE A 107 -3.06 -9.13 9.92
C PHE A 107 -3.45 -9.70 11.29
N SER A 108 -2.71 -9.34 12.33
CA SER A 108 -3.11 -9.62 13.71
C SER A 108 -4.31 -8.77 14.11
N ARG A 109 -4.29 -7.50 13.69
CA ARG A 109 -5.40 -6.54 13.82
C ARG A 109 -5.43 -5.63 12.61
N LEU A 110 -6.62 -5.35 12.11
CA LEU A 110 -6.85 -4.57 10.91
C LEU A 110 -8.05 -3.65 11.11
N ILE A 111 -7.87 -2.38 10.74
CA ILE A 111 -8.90 -1.36 10.73
C ILE A 111 -9.16 -0.98 9.27
N LEU A 112 -10.40 -1.21 8.82
CA LEU A 112 -10.87 -0.82 7.50
C LEU A 112 -11.68 0.46 7.64
N LEU A 113 -11.16 1.57 7.11
CA LEU A 113 -11.82 2.88 7.22
C LEU A 113 -12.64 3.20 5.97
N ALA A 114 -12.09 2.96 4.78
CA ALA A 114 -12.79 3.12 3.52
C ALA A 114 -12.09 2.32 2.41
N LYS A 115 -12.63 2.36 1.18
CA LYS A 115 -11.98 1.76 0.01
C LYS A 115 -10.55 2.29 -0.13
N LYS A 116 -9.57 1.38 -0.22
CA LYS A 116 -8.12 1.67 -0.26
C LYS A 116 -7.57 2.45 0.96
N ARG A 117 -8.31 2.52 2.06
CA ARG A 117 -7.93 3.24 3.29
C ARG A 117 -8.03 2.32 4.50
N TYR A 118 -6.89 1.79 4.93
CA TYR A 118 -6.81 0.86 6.05
C TYR A 118 -5.45 0.92 6.76
N ALA A 119 -5.41 0.45 8.01
CA ALA A 119 -4.20 0.28 8.79
C ALA A 119 -4.27 -0.96 9.69
N GLY A 120 -3.14 -1.53 10.06
CA GLY A 120 -3.10 -2.70 10.93
C GLY A 120 -1.68 -3.19 11.21
N TYR A 121 -1.57 -4.07 12.19
CA TYR A 121 -0.34 -4.84 12.43
C TYR A 121 -0.42 -6.16 11.69
N THR A 122 0.67 -6.53 11.02
CA THR A 122 0.82 -7.86 10.43
C THR A 122 1.14 -8.87 11.52
N TYR A 123 0.76 -10.12 11.27
CA TYR A 123 1.28 -11.31 11.93
C TYR A 123 2.26 -12.03 11.03
N TYR A 124 1.97 -12.06 9.73
CA TYR A 124 2.78 -12.67 8.67
C TYR A 124 2.88 -11.70 7.49
N ILE A 125 4.08 -11.52 6.97
CA ILE A 125 4.38 -10.67 5.81
C ILE A 125 5.71 -11.09 5.20
N ASP A 126 5.84 -11.02 3.87
CA ASP A 126 7.09 -11.31 3.15
C ASP A 126 7.66 -12.71 3.48
N ASP A 127 6.79 -13.70 3.61
CA ASP A 127 7.09 -15.09 3.99
C ASP A 127 7.66 -15.33 5.39
N GLU A 128 7.52 -14.35 6.28
CA GLU A 128 8.01 -14.42 7.66
C GLU A 128 6.92 -14.02 8.68
N VAL A 129 6.98 -14.64 9.86
CA VAL A 129 6.19 -14.19 11.03
C VAL A 129 6.82 -12.92 11.57
N GLN A 130 6.23 -11.78 11.22
CA GLN A 130 6.73 -10.47 11.60
C GLN A 130 5.59 -9.50 11.90
N GLU A 131 5.67 -8.87 13.06
CA GLU A 131 4.78 -7.77 13.42
C GLU A 131 5.27 -6.44 12.86
N LYS A 132 4.48 -5.88 11.93
CA LYS A 132 4.79 -4.63 11.25
C LYS A 132 3.54 -3.80 11.09
N PHE A 133 3.61 -2.54 11.48
CA PHE A 133 2.53 -1.60 11.24
C PHE A 133 2.48 -1.24 9.75
N ILE A 134 1.33 -1.45 9.13
CA ILE A 134 1.05 -1.13 7.73
C ILE A 134 -0.12 -0.16 7.69
N ALA A 135 0.01 0.86 6.84
CA ALA A 135 -1.07 1.77 6.50
C ALA A 135 -1.13 1.99 4.99
N LYS A 136 -2.34 2.12 4.46
CA LYS A 136 -2.59 2.36 3.03
C LYS A 136 -3.64 3.45 2.87
N GLY A 137 -3.34 4.42 2.00
CA GLY A 137 -4.26 5.50 1.62
C GLY A 137 -4.61 6.52 2.70
N LEU A 138 -4.05 6.40 3.91
CA LEU A 138 -4.26 7.30 5.05
C LEU A 138 -3.30 8.49 5.03
N GLU A 139 -3.61 9.53 5.79
CA GLU A 139 -2.84 10.77 5.86
C GLU A 139 -1.38 10.49 6.27
N ILE A 140 -1.16 9.49 7.12
CA ILE A 140 0.19 9.04 7.52
C ILE A 140 1.08 8.50 6.39
N VAL A 141 0.54 8.20 5.21
CA VAL A 141 1.35 7.79 4.04
C VAL A 141 1.32 8.80 2.91
N ARG A 142 0.73 9.98 3.15
CA ARG A 142 0.61 11.05 2.16
C ARG A 142 1.68 12.11 2.39
N SER A 143 2.35 12.51 1.31
CA SER A 143 3.38 13.54 1.35
C SER A 143 2.84 14.97 1.46
N ASP A 144 1.53 15.17 1.31
CA ASP A 144 0.85 16.46 1.39
C ASP A 144 0.11 16.65 2.73
N THR A 145 0.57 15.97 3.77
CA THR A 145 0.04 16.02 5.14
C THR A 145 1.07 16.71 6.05
N SER A 146 0.60 17.46 7.04
CA SER A 146 1.50 18.09 8.03
C SER A 146 2.15 17.03 8.93
N ASN A 147 3.35 17.34 9.46
CA ASN A 147 4.04 16.42 10.37
C ASN A 147 3.23 16.18 11.65
N LEU A 148 2.49 17.20 12.11
CA LEU A 148 1.60 17.08 13.26
C LEU A 148 0.49 16.06 13.01
N THR A 149 -0.22 16.17 11.88
CA THR A 149 -1.28 15.22 11.53
C THR A 149 -0.73 13.81 11.36
N TYR A 150 0.44 13.67 10.72
CA TYR A 150 1.13 12.38 10.61
C TYR A 150 1.38 11.76 12.00
N ARG A 151 2.01 12.53 12.91
CA ARG A 151 2.42 12.02 14.23
C ARG A 151 1.20 11.61 15.06
N ILE A 152 0.18 12.47 15.12
CA ILE A 152 -1.03 12.22 15.90
C ILE A 152 -1.82 11.03 15.35
N GLN A 153 -2.07 11.00 14.03
CA GLN A 153 -2.85 9.93 13.43
C GLN A 153 -2.12 8.58 13.53
N LYS A 154 -0.79 8.56 13.35
CA LYS A 154 -0.01 7.32 13.47
C LYS A 154 -0.11 6.76 14.88
N THR A 155 0.14 7.57 15.91
CA THR A 155 0.05 7.14 17.30
C THR A 155 -1.36 6.66 17.64
N LEU A 156 -2.40 7.40 17.23
CA LEU A 156 -3.79 6.99 17.43
C LEU A 156 -4.09 5.60 16.84
N LEU A 157 -3.70 5.38 15.57
CA LEU A 157 -3.93 4.09 14.91
C LEU A 157 -3.13 2.96 15.57
N GLU A 158 -1.90 3.23 16.01
CA GLU A 158 -1.09 2.25 16.75
C GLU A 158 -1.72 1.92 18.12
N MET A 159 -2.23 2.90 18.87
CA MET A 159 -2.93 2.69 20.15
C MET A 159 -4.18 1.80 19.96
N ILE A 160 -5.00 2.11 18.96
CA ILE A 160 -6.20 1.31 18.63
C ILE A 160 -5.77 -0.11 18.24
N CYS A 161 -4.77 -0.25 17.36
CA CYS A 161 -4.30 -1.56 16.95
C CYS A 161 -3.63 -2.33 18.09
N LYS A 162 -3.03 -1.66 19.09
CA LYS A 162 -2.50 -2.32 20.30
C LYS A 162 -3.59 -2.62 21.33
N GLY A 163 -4.79 -2.09 21.14
CA GLY A 163 -5.96 -2.39 21.97
C GLY A 163 -5.91 -1.64 23.29
N GLU A 164 -5.34 -0.44 23.26
CA GLU A 164 -5.44 0.49 24.39
C GLU A 164 -6.90 0.84 24.67
N SER A 165 -7.18 1.19 25.93
CA SER A 165 -8.53 1.53 26.34
C SER A 165 -8.98 2.87 25.74
N ASN A 166 -10.30 3.04 25.63
CA ASN A 166 -10.89 4.28 25.14
C ASN A 166 -10.47 5.49 25.99
N GLU A 167 -10.30 5.30 27.31
CA GLU A 167 -9.87 6.33 28.24
C GLU A 167 -8.44 6.80 27.93
N SER A 168 -7.52 5.86 27.66
CA SER A 168 -6.14 6.18 27.26
C SER A 168 -6.12 6.98 25.96
N ILE A 169 -6.86 6.51 24.96
CA ILE A 169 -6.96 7.16 23.65
C ILE A 169 -7.54 8.57 23.77
N ILE A 170 -8.62 8.75 24.54
CA ILE A 170 -9.23 10.07 24.77
C ILE A 170 -8.27 10.99 25.52
N ALA A 171 -7.56 10.48 26.53
CA ALA A 171 -6.56 11.26 27.28
C ALA A 171 -5.42 11.73 26.37
N TYR A 172 -4.91 10.85 25.50
CA TYR A 172 -3.92 11.18 24.48
C TYR A 172 -4.41 12.31 23.56
N LEU A 173 -5.59 12.17 22.98
CA LEU A 173 -6.15 13.18 22.07
C LEU A 173 -6.37 14.52 22.77
N LYS A 174 -6.89 14.53 24.00
CA LYS A 174 -7.04 15.76 24.81
C LYS A 174 -5.69 16.43 25.06
N GLN A 175 -4.64 15.64 25.30
CA GLN A 175 -3.31 16.17 25.50
C GLN A 175 -2.74 16.81 24.24
N GLU A 176 -2.85 16.15 23.08
CA GLU A 176 -2.41 16.71 21.80
C GLU A 176 -3.20 17.99 21.43
N ILE A 177 -4.50 18.05 21.72
CA ILE A 177 -5.31 19.27 21.54
C ILE A 177 -4.80 20.42 22.43
N ARG A 178 -4.53 20.17 23.72
CA ARG A 178 -3.97 21.19 24.61
C ARG A 178 -2.60 21.69 24.15
N ASN A 179 -1.79 20.78 23.63
CA ASN A 179 -0.44 21.07 23.15
C ASN A 179 -0.42 21.65 21.72
N LEU A 180 -1.58 21.80 21.06
CA LEU A 180 -1.64 22.21 19.66
C LEU A 180 -0.85 23.50 19.39
N ARG A 181 -1.04 24.52 20.24
CA ARG A 181 -0.36 25.82 20.13
C ARG A 181 1.14 25.79 20.43
N ASN A 182 1.64 24.72 21.02
CA ASN A 182 3.05 24.55 21.38
C ASN A 182 3.86 23.92 20.23
N ASN A 183 3.20 23.48 19.15
CA ASN A 183 3.88 22.91 17.99
C ASN A 183 4.47 24.03 17.11
N SER A 184 5.57 23.71 16.43
CA SER A 184 6.19 24.66 15.50
C SER A 184 5.29 24.87 14.27
N TRP A 185 5.42 26.03 13.62
CA TRP A 185 4.79 26.28 12.33
C TRP A 185 5.19 25.26 11.26
N TYR A 186 6.42 24.72 11.36
CA TYR A 186 6.89 23.66 10.47
C TYR A 186 6.12 22.35 10.67
N ASP A 187 5.77 22.01 11.91
CA ASP A 187 5.01 20.79 12.20
C ASP A 187 3.54 20.90 11.78
N ILE A 188 2.97 22.10 11.93
CA ILE A 188 1.58 22.39 11.58
C ILE A 188 1.41 22.58 10.06
N GLY A 189 2.45 23.12 9.41
CA GLY A 189 2.43 23.47 7.99
C GLY A 189 2.13 22.28 7.09
N VAL A 190 1.28 22.50 6.08
CA VAL A 190 0.94 21.49 5.08
C VAL A 190 1.83 21.68 3.86
N PRO A 191 2.74 20.75 3.55
CA PRO A 191 3.59 20.88 2.37
C PRO A 191 2.75 20.76 1.10
N LYS A 192 2.92 21.72 0.19
CA LYS A 192 2.30 21.71 -1.14
C LYS A 192 3.36 22.01 -2.20
N LYS A 193 3.35 21.22 -3.27
CA LYS A 193 4.24 21.40 -4.41
C LYS A 193 3.61 22.38 -5.39
N ILE A 194 4.32 23.47 -5.68
CA ILE A 194 4.00 24.37 -6.80
C ILE A 194 4.42 23.66 -8.10
N ARG A 195 3.49 23.51 -9.04
CA ARG A 195 3.65 22.71 -10.27
C ARG A 195 3.80 23.56 -11.54
N LYS A 196 3.40 24.83 -11.49
CA LYS A 196 3.45 25.80 -12.60
C LYS A 196 3.98 27.14 -12.10
N ALA A 197 4.27 28.09 -13.00
CA ALA A 197 4.59 29.43 -12.56
C ALA A 197 3.38 30.03 -11.81
N ILE A 198 3.63 30.92 -10.85
CA ILE A 198 2.57 31.53 -10.02
C ILE A 198 1.54 32.25 -10.90
N SER A 199 1.99 32.88 -11.99
CA SER A 199 1.15 33.53 -13.01
C SER A 199 0.14 32.61 -13.68
N ASP A 200 0.43 31.30 -13.73
CA ASP A 200 -0.34 30.32 -14.49
C ASP A 200 -1.41 29.64 -13.62
N TYR A 201 -1.47 29.99 -12.34
CA TYR A 201 -2.56 29.58 -11.46
C TYR A 201 -3.74 30.52 -11.67
N ASN A 202 -4.91 29.95 -12.03
CA ASN A 202 -6.13 30.72 -12.11
C ASN A 202 -6.59 31.10 -10.68
N PRO A 203 -6.60 32.38 -10.30
CA PRO A 203 -6.95 32.80 -8.94
C PRO A 203 -8.43 32.59 -8.59
N ASN A 204 -9.27 32.16 -9.54
CA ASN A 204 -10.72 32.00 -9.35
C ASN A 204 -11.14 30.77 -8.51
N VAL A 205 -10.26 30.24 -7.66
CA VAL A 205 -10.68 29.33 -6.58
C VAL A 205 -10.99 30.19 -5.36
N ILE A 206 -12.22 30.67 -5.30
CA ILE A 206 -12.79 31.34 -4.13
C ILE A 206 -12.78 30.30 -2.99
N ILE A 207 -12.03 30.59 -1.92
CA ILE A 207 -12.04 29.84 -0.65
C ILE A 207 -13.34 30.13 0.08
#